data_AF-A0A1G7FHL7-F1
#
_entry.id   AF-A0A1G7FHL7-F1
#
_cell.length_a   1.000
_cell.length_b   1.000
_cell.length_c   1.000
_cell.angle_alpha   90.00
_cell.angle_beta   90.00
_cell.angle_gamma   90.00
#
_symmetry.space_group_name_H-M   'P 1'
#
loop_
_entity.id
_entity.type
_entity.pdbx_description
1 polymer ?
#
loop_
_entity_poly.entity_id
_entity_poly.type
_entity_poly.pdbx_seq_one_letter_code
_entity_poly.pdbx_strand_id
1 'polypeptide(L)'
;MRKHLFTRTAGQRGLTFALAAAGTGLFWLLGLPLPFLFGPMTFCLAGALAHVPLRGFGQVSVAARTILGVAVGASITPAVIAELPRMAASVALIPLFIAAIALIGVPFFRRLWGFDGPTAYYAAMPGGLQDMVIFGTEAGANPRVLSLVHATRVLIIVTLAPFILGHFYGAPLTNPIGSPVADLPWHELLIMVAAAWIGWKGGERIGLFGASILGPMIVTAALSLSGVIHFRPPAEAILAAQFFIGCGIGVHFLGVTLRELTRVVAAGIAYVVVLAVLAAVFSGIVSWMGLGDPVAAYLAFAPGGQAEMTVLAIVTGADLGFVITHHLTRIVIVIVGAPIVAGLIAGRRKD
;
A
#
# COMPACT_ATOMS: atom_id res chain seq x y z
N MET A 1 -8.94 -30.87 -20.85
CA MET A 1 -7.91 -29.84 -20.55
C MET A 1 -8.34 -28.79 -19.51
N ARG A 2 -9.50 -28.12 -19.65
CA ARG A 2 -9.99 -27.11 -18.68
C ARG A 2 -10.12 -27.62 -17.22
N LYS A 3 -10.71 -28.81 -16.99
CA LYS A 3 -10.87 -29.38 -15.63
C LYS A 3 -9.54 -29.60 -14.89
N HIS A 4 -8.50 -30.10 -15.58
CA HIS A 4 -7.16 -30.28 -14.99
C HIS A 4 -6.43 -28.96 -14.68
N LEU A 5 -6.67 -27.91 -15.47
CA LEU A 5 -6.15 -26.57 -15.18
C LEU A 5 -6.84 -25.98 -13.94
N PHE A 6 -8.16 -26.13 -13.83
CA PHE A 6 -8.93 -25.65 -12.67
C PHE A 6 -8.51 -26.35 -11.36
N THR A 7 -8.38 -27.68 -11.36
CA THR A 7 -7.93 -28.42 -10.17
C THR A 7 -6.52 -28.06 -9.74
N ARG A 8 -5.60 -27.87 -10.71
CA ARG A 8 -4.24 -27.40 -10.43
C ARG A 8 -4.24 -26.00 -9.82
N THR A 9 -5.05 -25.07 -10.34
CA THR A 9 -5.14 -23.72 -9.76
C THR A 9 -5.77 -23.67 -8.38
N ALA A 10 -6.75 -24.53 -8.10
CA ALA A 10 -7.35 -24.65 -6.78
C ALA A 10 -6.35 -25.22 -5.76
N GLY A 11 -5.59 -26.25 -6.14
CA GLY A 11 -4.53 -26.82 -5.31
C GLY A 11 -3.44 -25.82 -4.95
N GLN A 12 -2.98 -25.01 -5.92
CA GLN A 12 -1.97 -23.97 -5.68
C GLN A 12 -2.45 -22.87 -4.72
N ARG A 13 -3.72 -22.45 -4.83
CA ARG A 13 -4.32 -21.49 -3.90
C ARG A 13 -4.53 -22.08 -2.51
N GLY A 14 -4.93 -23.35 -2.42
CA GLY A 14 -5.01 -24.07 -1.15
C GLY A 14 -3.66 -24.15 -0.43
N LEU A 15 -2.58 -24.45 -1.18
CA LEU A 15 -1.22 -24.44 -0.65
C LEU A 15 -0.79 -23.05 -0.17
N THR A 16 -1.11 -22.01 -0.95
CA THR A 16 -0.83 -20.61 -0.57
C THR A 16 -1.56 -20.26 0.72
N PHE A 17 -2.84 -20.63 0.84
CA PHE A 17 -3.63 -20.42 2.06
C PHE A 17 -3.03 -21.16 3.25
N ALA A 18 -2.64 -22.42 3.09
CA ALA A 18 -2.07 -23.23 4.16
C ALA A 18 -0.75 -22.64 4.69
N LEU A 19 0.16 -22.25 3.80
CA LEU A 19 1.40 -21.56 4.20
C LEU A 19 1.12 -20.23 4.88
N ALA A 20 0.18 -19.45 4.34
CA ALA A 20 -0.18 -18.18 4.93
C ALA A 20 -0.79 -18.33 6.32
N ALA A 21 -1.70 -19.30 6.50
CA ALA A 21 -2.31 -19.61 7.79
C ALA A 21 -1.27 -20.14 8.80
N ALA A 22 -0.33 -20.97 8.37
CA ALA A 22 0.79 -21.42 9.21
C ALA A 22 1.66 -20.23 9.67
N GLY A 23 1.96 -19.30 8.76
CA GLY A 23 2.67 -18.08 9.09
C GLY A 23 1.91 -17.20 10.07
N THR A 24 0.60 -16.98 9.85
CA THR A 24 -0.26 -16.24 10.79
C THR A 24 -0.25 -16.89 12.16
N GLY A 25 -0.43 -18.21 12.23
CA GLY A 25 -0.43 -18.97 13.47
C GLY A 25 0.90 -18.85 14.22
N LEU A 26 2.03 -19.00 13.53
CA LEU A 26 3.35 -18.84 14.14
C LEU A 26 3.57 -17.44 14.69
N PHE A 27 3.25 -16.39 13.91
CA PHE A 27 3.38 -15.02 14.36
C PHE A 27 2.49 -14.72 15.57
N TRP A 28 1.26 -15.24 15.56
CA TRP A 28 0.34 -15.06 16.66
C TRP A 28 0.82 -15.77 17.94
N LEU A 29 1.30 -17.02 17.83
CA LEU A 29 1.84 -17.78 18.96
C LEU A 29 3.09 -17.15 19.57
N LEU A 30 3.94 -16.55 18.74
CA LEU A 30 5.17 -15.87 19.18
C LEU A 30 4.93 -14.42 19.65
N GLY A 31 3.69 -13.93 19.62
CA GLY A 31 3.38 -12.54 19.98
C GLY A 31 4.01 -11.51 19.05
N LEU A 32 4.31 -11.89 17.80
CA LEU A 32 4.89 -10.99 16.80
C LEU A 32 3.83 -9.99 16.30
N PRO A 33 4.23 -8.75 15.95
CA PRO A 33 3.30 -7.71 15.51
C PRO A 33 2.61 -8.10 14.19
N LEU A 34 1.35 -7.67 14.04
CA LEU A 34 0.55 -7.82 12.81
C LEU A 34 0.57 -9.25 12.23
N PRO A 35 0.17 -10.27 13.00
CA PRO A 35 0.31 -11.67 12.59
C PRO A 35 -0.42 -11.99 11.28
N PHE A 36 -1.59 -11.36 11.05
CA PHE A 36 -2.37 -11.54 9.83
C PHE A 36 -1.78 -10.85 8.61
N LEU A 37 -0.81 -9.94 8.75
CA LEU A 37 -0.11 -9.34 7.61
C LEU A 37 1.26 -9.99 7.40
N PHE A 38 2.08 -10.06 8.45
CA PHE A 38 3.47 -10.52 8.34
C PHE A 38 3.60 -12.03 8.28
N GLY A 39 2.74 -12.78 8.97
CA GLY A 39 2.73 -14.23 8.88
C GLY A 39 2.55 -14.69 7.43
N PRO A 40 1.43 -14.31 6.76
CA PRO A 40 1.18 -14.63 5.36
C PRO A 40 2.27 -14.15 4.42
N MET A 41 2.73 -12.91 4.59
CA MET A 41 3.78 -12.32 3.76
C MET A 41 5.08 -13.12 3.84
N THR A 42 5.56 -13.42 5.06
CA THR A 42 6.83 -14.12 5.30
C THR A 42 6.79 -15.54 4.76
N PHE A 43 5.73 -16.29 5.05
CA PHE A 43 5.63 -17.69 4.64
C PHE A 43 5.37 -17.83 3.14
N CYS A 44 4.56 -16.96 2.55
CA CYS A 44 4.37 -16.95 1.10
C CYS A 44 5.64 -16.50 0.37
N LEU A 45 6.40 -15.55 0.91
CA LEU A 45 7.70 -15.14 0.38
C LEU A 45 8.69 -16.31 0.42
N ALA A 46 8.83 -16.97 1.58
CA ALA A 46 9.71 -18.12 1.73
C ALA A 46 9.35 -19.25 0.76
N GLY A 47 8.06 -19.57 0.63
CA GLY A 47 7.58 -20.54 -0.36
C GLY A 47 7.84 -20.09 -1.80
N ALA A 48 7.67 -18.81 -2.11
CA ALA A 48 7.93 -18.28 -3.44
C ALA A 48 9.41 -18.35 -3.83
N LEU A 49 10.32 -18.02 -2.91
CA LEU A 49 11.77 -18.13 -3.07
C LEU A 49 12.24 -19.58 -3.14
N ALA A 50 11.55 -20.50 -2.44
CA ALA A 50 11.76 -21.95 -2.56
C ALA A 50 11.12 -22.56 -3.82
N HIS A 51 10.60 -21.74 -4.74
CA HIS A 51 9.93 -22.16 -5.98
C HIS A 51 8.74 -23.10 -5.77
N VAL A 52 8.10 -23.04 -4.59
CA VAL A 52 6.83 -23.72 -4.33
C VAL A 52 5.78 -23.13 -5.29
N PRO A 53 4.90 -23.94 -5.91
CA PRO A 53 3.96 -23.47 -6.92
C PRO A 53 2.77 -22.71 -6.28
N LEU A 54 3.06 -21.56 -5.68
CA LEU A 54 2.04 -20.70 -5.06
C LEU A 54 1.23 -19.96 -6.12
N ARG A 55 0.05 -19.48 -5.73
CA ARG A 55 -0.81 -18.68 -6.60
C ARG A 55 -1.61 -17.71 -5.77
N GLY A 56 -1.58 -16.44 -6.16
CA GLY A 56 -2.35 -15.39 -5.51
C GLY A 56 -3.87 -15.59 -5.66
N PHE A 57 -4.62 -14.88 -4.83
CA PHE A 57 -6.08 -14.99 -4.78
C PHE A 57 -6.81 -14.07 -5.78
N GLY A 58 -6.06 -13.28 -6.58
CA GLY A 58 -6.62 -12.47 -7.66
C GLY A 58 -7.67 -11.49 -7.17
N GLN A 59 -8.90 -11.59 -7.70
CA GLN A 59 -10.02 -10.71 -7.32
C GLN A 59 -10.34 -10.72 -5.82
N VAL A 60 -10.04 -11.79 -5.08
CA VAL A 60 -10.22 -11.81 -3.62
C VAL A 60 -9.22 -10.88 -2.93
N SER A 61 -7.95 -10.87 -3.37
CA SER A 61 -6.95 -9.91 -2.85
C SER A 61 -7.29 -8.47 -3.23
N VAL A 62 -7.93 -8.25 -4.38
CA VAL A 62 -8.43 -6.92 -4.77
C VAL A 62 -9.63 -6.52 -3.92
N ALA A 63 -10.60 -7.43 -3.71
CA ALA A 63 -11.74 -7.21 -2.83
C ALA A 63 -11.31 -6.98 -1.38
N ALA A 64 -10.29 -7.68 -0.88
CA ALA A 64 -9.73 -7.45 0.46
C ALA A 64 -9.27 -6.00 0.66
N ARG A 65 -8.80 -5.32 -0.38
CA ARG A 65 -8.40 -3.90 -0.31
C ARG A 65 -9.58 -2.95 -0.16
N THR A 66 -10.77 -3.33 -0.61
CA THR A 66 -11.97 -2.49 -0.46
C THR A 66 -12.35 -2.31 1.01
N ILE A 67 -12.09 -3.32 1.84
CA ILE A 67 -12.29 -3.25 3.29
C ILE A 67 -11.46 -2.12 3.89
N LEU A 68 -10.20 -1.95 3.46
CA LEU A 68 -9.36 -0.85 3.92
C LEU A 68 -9.83 0.49 3.38
N GLY A 69 -10.34 0.54 2.15
CA GLY A 69 -11.00 1.72 1.62
C GLY A 69 -12.20 2.15 2.46
N VAL A 70 -13.08 1.21 2.83
CA VAL A 70 -14.20 1.46 3.75
C VAL A 70 -13.69 1.90 5.13
N ALA A 71 -12.68 1.23 5.70
CA ALA A 71 -12.13 1.61 7.00
C ALA A 71 -11.59 3.04 7.04
N VAL A 72 -10.93 3.46 5.96
CA VAL A 72 -10.48 4.84 5.78
C VAL A 72 -11.66 5.78 5.62
N GLY A 73 -12.58 5.50 4.72
CA GLY A 73 -13.73 6.37 4.46
C GLY A 73 -14.61 6.57 5.69
N ALA A 74 -14.85 5.51 6.48
CA ALA A 74 -15.57 5.57 7.74
C ALA A 74 -14.85 6.38 8.83
N SER A 75 -13.56 6.65 8.65
CA SER A 75 -12.78 7.50 9.56
C SER A 75 -12.73 8.96 9.10
N ILE A 76 -13.27 9.29 7.93
CA ILE A 76 -13.39 10.68 7.45
C ILE A 76 -14.70 11.24 8.01
N THR A 77 -14.60 11.82 9.20
CA THR A 77 -15.73 12.44 9.90
C THR A 77 -15.74 13.96 9.70
N PRO A 78 -16.85 14.66 10.02
CA PRO A 78 -16.89 16.12 9.96
C PRO A 78 -15.80 16.79 10.80
N ALA A 79 -15.43 16.19 11.94
CA ALA A 79 -14.34 16.66 12.79
C ALA A 79 -12.98 16.60 12.07
N VAL A 80 -12.69 15.50 11.36
CA VAL A 80 -11.46 15.37 10.56
C VAL A 80 -11.43 16.39 9.42
N ILE A 81 -12.57 16.65 8.77
CA ILE A 81 -12.65 17.66 7.72
C ILE A 81 -12.38 19.07 8.27
N ALA A 82 -12.89 19.39 9.47
CA ALA A 82 -12.63 20.67 10.13
C ALA A 82 -11.14 20.89 10.46
N GLU A 83 -10.36 19.81 10.60
CA GLU A 83 -8.93 19.83 10.86
C GLU A 83 -8.06 19.98 9.59
N LEU A 84 -8.62 19.82 8.39
CA LEU A 84 -7.87 19.91 7.13
C LEU A 84 -7.07 21.23 6.96
N PRO A 85 -7.59 22.42 7.33
CA PRO A 85 -6.81 23.66 7.22
C PRO A 85 -5.52 23.64 8.05
N ARG A 86 -5.53 22.99 9.22
CA ARG A 86 -4.34 22.84 10.07
C ARG A 86 -3.25 22.00 9.40
N MET A 87 -3.66 21.05 8.56
CA MET A 87 -2.77 20.16 7.83
C MET A 87 -2.26 20.75 6.51
N ALA A 88 -2.79 21.89 6.06
CA ALA A 88 -2.47 22.45 4.74
C ALA A 88 -0.97 22.67 4.54
N ALA A 89 -0.26 23.14 5.58
CA ALA A 89 1.17 23.38 5.53
C ALA A 89 1.98 22.08 5.37
N SER A 90 1.64 21.00 6.08
CA SER A 90 2.33 19.71 5.93
C SER A 90 1.99 19.05 4.58
N VAL A 91 0.74 19.18 4.12
CA VAL A 91 0.31 18.69 2.81
C VAL A 91 1.02 19.43 1.68
N ALA A 92 1.30 20.72 1.83
CA ALA A 92 2.06 21.51 0.85
C ALA A 92 3.52 21.02 0.68
N LEU A 93 4.06 20.25 1.62
CA LEU A 93 5.38 19.62 1.49
C LEU A 93 5.36 18.38 0.57
N ILE A 94 4.19 17.80 0.27
CA ILE A 94 4.08 16.60 -0.57
C ILE A 94 4.59 16.82 -2.00
N PRO A 95 4.24 17.90 -2.73
CA PRO A 95 4.85 18.21 -4.01
C PRO A 95 6.39 18.28 -3.95
N LEU A 96 6.93 18.92 -2.89
CA LEU A 96 8.38 19.04 -2.70
C LEU A 96 9.03 17.68 -2.43
N PHE A 97 8.37 16.84 -1.64
CA PHE A 97 8.80 15.47 -1.37
C PHE A 97 8.83 14.62 -2.66
N ILE A 98 7.77 14.69 -3.48
CA ILE A 98 7.71 13.98 -4.76
C ILE A 98 8.80 14.50 -5.72
N ALA A 99 8.99 15.81 -5.78
CA ALA A 99 10.05 16.41 -6.59
C ALA A 99 11.44 15.93 -6.16
N ALA A 100 11.73 15.89 -4.85
CA ALA A 100 12.98 15.35 -4.32
C ALA A 100 13.17 13.87 -4.68
N ILE A 101 12.11 13.05 -4.55
CA ILE A 101 12.11 11.66 -4.98
C ILE A 101 12.44 11.55 -6.47
N ALA A 102 11.86 12.41 -7.32
CA ALA A 102 12.12 12.39 -8.76
C ALA A 102 13.55 12.80 -9.11
N LEU A 103 14.03 13.89 -8.51
CA LEU A 103 15.35 14.44 -8.74
C LEU A 103 16.47 13.48 -8.34
N ILE A 104 16.26 12.67 -7.30
CA ILE A 104 17.25 11.71 -6.82
C ILE A 104 17.03 10.33 -7.45
N GLY A 105 15.80 9.83 -7.41
CA GLY A 105 15.46 8.46 -7.77
C GLY A 105 15.56 8.17 -9.26
N VAL A 106 15.17 9.10 -10.13
CA VAL A 106 15.25 8.87 -11.58
C VAL A 106 16.71 8.77 -12.04
N PRO A 107 17.61 9.68 -11.65
CA PRO A 107 19.05 9.50 -11.85
C PRO A 107 19.62 8.24 -11.19
N PHE A 108 19.17 7.90 -9.98
CA PHE A 108 19.63 6.72 -9.27
C PHE A 108 19.39 5.45 -10.10
N PHE A 109 18.16 5.21 -10.57
CA PHE A 109 17.87 4.03 -11.38
C PHE A 109 18.49 4.10 -12.78
N ARG A 110 18.50 5.28 -13.40
CA ARG A 110 19.00 5.45 -14.77
C ARG A 110 20.52 5.36 -14.87
N ARG A 111 21.24 6.04 -14.00
CA ARG A 111 22.71 6.16 -14.07
C ARG A 111 23.43 5.09 -13.26
N LEU A 112 22.96 4.75 -12.07
CA LEU A 112 23.65 3.79 -11.19
C LEU A 112 23.30 2.34 -11.53
N TRP A 113 22.04 2.07 -11.88
CA TRP A 113 21.54 0.71 -12.18
C TRP A 113 21.29 0.43 -13.66
N GLY A 114 21.39 1.46 -14.51
CA GLY A 114 21.31 1.36 -15.96
C GLY A 114 19.92 0.99 -16.49
N PHE A 115 18.85 1.38 -15.79
CA PHE A 115 17.48 1.20 -16.28
C PHE A 115 17.15 2.24 -17.37
N ASP A 116 16.28 1.87 -18.31
CA ASP A 116 15.77 2.79 -19.33
C ASP A 116 14.94 3.92 -18.69
N GLY A 117 14.70 4.99 -19.45
CA GLY A 117 14.01 6.19 -18.94
C GLY A 117 12.65 5.90 -18.29
N PRO A 118 11.70 5.27 -19.01
CA PRO A 118 10.42 4.84 -18.44
C PRO A 118 10.58 3.97 -17.19
N THR A 119 11.39 2.91 -17.23
CA THR A 119 11.59 2.03 -16.06
C THR A 119 12.17 2.78 -14.88
N ALA A 120 13.16 3.65 -15.08
CA ALA A 120 13.77 4.44 -14.02
C ALA A 120 12.76 5.43 -13.41
N TYR A 121 11.93 6.07 -14.22
CA TYR A 121 10.90 7.00 -13.74
C TYR A 121 9.86 6.29 -12.86
N TYR A 122 9.23 5.25 -13.40
CA TYR A 122 8.16 4.55 -12.68
C TYR A 122 8.68 3.75 -11.48
N ALA A 123 9.92 3.23 -11.53
CA ALA A 123 10.56 2.61 -10.36
C ALA A 123 10.82 3.62 -9.23
N ALA A 124 11.21 4.86 -9.60
CA ALA A 124 11.51 5.92 -8.64
C ALA A 124 10.27 6.47 -7.95
N MET A 125 9.20 6.68 -8.72
CA MET A 125 8.02 7.40 -8.23
C MET A 125 7.29 6.63 -7.10
N PRO A 126 6.77 7.33 -6.10
CA PRO A 126 5.91 6.72 -5.10
C PRO A 126 4.56 6.40 -5.75
N GLY A 127 3.97 5.26 -5.40
CA GLY A 127 2.71 4.83 -6.02
C GLY A 127 2.37 3.39 -5.67
N GLY A 128 1.11 3.00 -5.91
CA GLY A 128 0.67 1.62 -5.78
C GLY A 128 1.47 0.72 -6.73
N LEU A 129 1.92 -0.45 -6.25
CA LEU A 129 2.71 -1.39 -7.06
C LEU A 129 2.02 -1.70 -8.39
N GLN A 130 0.74 -2.03 -8.35
CA GLN A 130 -0.01 -2.43 -9.54
C GLN A 130 -0.13 -1.29 -10.54
N ASP A 131 -0.40 -0.08 -10.08
CA ASP A 131 -0.60 1.05 -10.97
C ASP A 131 0.71 1.53 -11.60
N MET A 132 1.81 1.55 -10.83
CA MET A 132 3.12 1.90 -11.37
C MET A 132 3.57 0.89 -12.44
N VAL A 133 3.25 -0.39 -12.25
CA VAL A 133 3.48 -1.41 -13.27
C VAL A 133 2.62 -1.16 -14.51
N ILE A 134 1.34 -0.84 -14.35
CA ILE A 134 0.43 -0.57 -15.48
C ILE A 134 0.90 0.66 -16.28
N PHE A 135 1.01 1.83 -15.64
CA PHE A 135 1.43 3.06 -16.29
C PHE A 135 2.84 2.97 -16.85
N GLY A 136 3.74 2.29 -16.12
CA GLY A 136 5.07 2.01 -16.61
C GLY A 136 5.02 1.19 -17.89
N THR A 137 4.24 0.11 -17.93
CA THR A 137 4.12 -0.75 -19.12
C THR A 137 3.57 0.03 -20.31
N GLU A 138 2.54 0.85 -20.11
CA GLU A 138 1.98 1.73 -21.15
C GLU A 138 3.01 2.73 -21.68
N ALA A 139 3.91 3.21 -20.81
CA ALA A 139 5.03 4.08 -21.17
C ALA A 139 6.27 3.32 -21.71
N GLY A 140 6.20 2.00 -21.88
CA GLY A 140 7.28 1.16 -22.40
C GLY A 140 8.33 0.71 -21.38
N ALA A 141 8.05 0.85 -20.08
CA ALA A 141 8.91 0.34 -19.01
C ALA A 141 8.85 -1.19 -18.90
N ASN A 142 9.87 -1.77 -18.27
CA ASN A 142 9.94 -3.21 -18.00
C ASN A 142 9.02 -3.60 -16.83
N PRO A 143 7.90 -4.33 -17.06
CA PRO A 143 6.92 -4.62 -16.02
C PRO A 143 7.48 -5.50 -14.90
N ARG A 144 8.44 -6.38 -15.25
CA ARG A 144 9.08 -7.30 -14.30
C ARG A 144 9.99 -6.53 -13.35
N VAL A 145 10.79 -5.59 -13.86
CA VAL A 145 11.64 -4.72 -13.03
C VAL A 145 10.79 -3.89 -12.08
N LEU A 146 9.76 -3.22 -12.59
CA LEU A 146 8.86 -2.41 -11.77
C LEU A 146 8.17 -3.23 -10.67
N SER A 147 7.68 -4.41 -11.02
CA SER A 147 7.06 -5.32 -10.06
C SER A 147 8.01 -5.68 -8.93
N LEU A 148 9.26 -6.03 -9.26
CA LEU A 148 10.26 -6.42 -8.24
C LEU A 148 10.72 -5.24 -7.40
N VAL A 149 10.98 -4.07 -7.98
CA VAL A 149 11.39 -2.88 -7.21
C VAL A 149 10.29 -2.47 -6.23
N HIS A 150 9.04 -2.35 -6.68
CA HIS A 150 7.95 -1.96 -5.79
C HIS A 150 7.57 -3.06 -4.80
N ALA A 151 7.62 -4.34 -5.16
CA ALA A 151 7.39 -5.44 -4.22
C ALA A 151 8.46 -5.45 -3.12
N THR A 152 9.73 -5.27 -3.51
CA THR A 152 10.86 -5.15 -2.57
C THR A 152 10.67 -3.95 -1.64
N ARG A 153 10.30 -2.79 -2.19
CA ARG A 153 9.99 -1.59 -1.40
C ARG A 153 8.89 -1.84 -0.38
N VAL A 154 7.76 -2.38 -0.82
CA VAL A 154 6.63 -2.70 0.07
C VAL A 154 7.06 -3.70 1.13
N LEU A 155 7.71 -4.80 0.76
CA LEU A 155 8.19 -5.82 1.69
C LEU A 155 9.07 -5.22 2.79
N ILE A 156 10.07 -4.43 2.43
CA ILE A 156 11.01 -3.84 3.39
C ILE A 156 10.30 -2.86 4.32
N ILE A 157 9.48 -1.95 3.77
CA ILE A 157 8.79 -0.94 4.57
C ILE A 157 7.78 -1.60 5.51
N VAL A 158 6.99 -2.54 5.01
CA VAL A 158 5.99 -3.28 5.79
C VAL A 158 6.65 -4.04 6.93
N THR A 159 7.84 -4.59 6.72
CA THR A 159 8.60 -5.30 7.76
C THR A 159 9.25 -4.35 8.77
N LEU A 160 9.86 -3.25 8.32
CA LEU A 160 10.64 -2.35 9.18
C LEU A 160 9.79 -1.29 9.89
N ALA A 161 8.70 -0.82 9.29
CA ALA A 161 7.89 0.27 9.83
C ALA A 161 7.35 -0.01 11.25
N PRO A 162 6.78 -1.18 11.58
CA PRO A 162 6.35 -1.47 12.95
C PRO A 162 7.49 -1.47 13.96
N PHE A 163 8.68 -1.95 13.57
CA PHE A 163 9.86 -1.89 14.44
C PHE A 163 10.23 -0.43 14.71
N ILE A 164 10.22 0.41 13.67
CA ILE A 164 10.48 1.84 13.80
C ILE A 164 9.43 2.51 14.71
N LEU A 165 8.16 2.23 14.48
CA LEU A 165 7.03 2.75 15.25
C LEU A 165 7.11 2.35 16.74
N GLY A 166 7.37 1.07 17.02
CA GLY A 166 7.47 0.58 18.39
C GLY A 166 8.71 1.09 19.12
N HIS A 167 9.88 1.05 18.47
CA HIS A 167 11.16 1.32 19.15
C HIS A 167 11.54 2.81 19.17
N PHE A 168 11.28 3.55 18.09
CA PHE A 168 11.66 4.97 17.99
C PHE A 168 10.53 5.93 18.37
N TYR A 169 9.28 5.56 18.09
CA TYR A 169 8.12 6.40 18.42
C TYR A 169 7.38 5.96 19.68
N GLY A 170 7.71 4.80 20.25
CA GLY A 170 6.99 4.25 21.40
C GLY A 170 5.51 3.94 21.10
N ALA A 171 5.16 3.81 19.82
CA ALA A 171 3.77 3.67 19.41
C ALA A 171 3.27 2.24 19.71
N PRO A 172 2.20 2.08 20.51
CA PRO A 172 1.62 0.77 20.74
C PRO A 172 1.01 0.25 19.43
N LEU A 173 1.39 -0.96 19.01
CA LEU A 173 0.86 -1.63 17.82
C LEU A 173 -0.37 -2.50 18.13
N THR A 174 -1.05 -2.19 19.23
CA THR A 174 -2.11 -3.02 19.83
C THR A 174 -3.45 -2.31 19.88
N ASN A 175 -3.59 -1.15 19.22
CA ASN A 175 -4.89 -0.47 19.18
C ASN A 175 -5.93 -1.35 18.48
N PRO A 176 -7.18 -1.36 18.97
CA PRO A 176 -8.26 -2.08 18.30
C PRO A 176 -8.42 -1.61 16.86
N ILE A 177 -8.31 -2.55 15.92
CA ILE A 177 -8.43 -2.26 14.49
C ILE A 177 -9.87 -1.98 14.05
N GLY A 178 -10.84 -2.46 14.84
CA GLY A 178 -12.27 -2.30 14.68
C GLY A 178 -13.00 -3.01 15.81
N SER A 179 -14.31 -2.82 15.92
CA SER A 179 -15.13 -3.60 16.86
C SER A 179 -15.35 -5.02 16.33
N PRO A 180 -15.56 -6.03 17.19
CA PRO A 180 -16.05 -7.33 16.78
C PRO A 180 -17.33 -7.23 15.96
N VAL A 181 -17.52 -8.13 14.99
CA VAL A 181 -18.71 -8.09 14.12
C VAL A 181 -20.03 -8.20 14.90
N ALA A 182 -20.01 -8.87 16.05
CA ALA A 182 -21.18 -9.06 16.92
C ALA A 182 -21.67 -7.75 17.55
N ASP A 183 -20.78 -6.76 17.70
CA ASP A 183 -21.07 -5.48 18.34
C ASP A 183 -21.51 -4.41 17.33
N LEU A 184 -21.50 -4.75 16.03
CA LEU A 184 -21.83 -3.81 14.97
C LEU A 184 -23.30 -3.96 14.52
N PRO A 185 -23.97 -2.83 14.21
CA PRO A 185 -25.30 -2.88 13.64
C PRO A 185 -25.29 -3.58 12.27
N TRP A 186 -26.13 -4.60 12.10
CA TRP A 186 -26.21 -5.38 10.85
C TRP A 186 -26.51 -4.50 9.62
N HIS A 187 -27.26 -3.42 9.80
CA HIS A 187 -27.59 -2.50 8.71
C HIS A 187 -26.35 -1.72 8.25
N GLU A 188 -25.50 -1.23 9.15
CA GLU A 188 -24.23 -0.59 8.78
C GLU A 188 -23.29 -1.59 8.11
N LEU A 189 -23.26 -2.86 8.52
CA LEU A 189 -22.48 -3.90 7.82
C LEU A 189 -22.93 -4.06 6.36
N LEU A 190 -24.23 -4.11 6.09
CA LEU A 190 -24.74 -4.18 4.72
C LEU A 190 -24.41 -2.94 3.91
N ILE A 191 -24.51 -1.75 4.52
CA ILE A 191 -24.16 -0.48 3.88
C ILE A 191 -22.66 -0.45 3.55
N MET A 192 -21.80 -0.92 4.45
CA MET A 192 -20.35 -1.03 4.21
C MET A 192 -20.03 -1.98 3.05
N VAL A 193 -20.69 -3.13 2.98
CA VAL A 193 -20.53 -4.08 1.85
C VAL A 193 -21.00 -3.44 0.55
N ALA A 194 -22.13 -2.74 0.56
CA ALA A 194 -22.62 -2.00 -0.59
C ALA A 194 -21.65 -0.88 -1.00
N ALA A 195 -21.15 -0.09 -0.07
CA ALA A 195 -20.18 0.97 -0.31
C ALA A 195 -18.86 0.43 -0.88
N ALA A 196 -18.37 -0.69 -0.35
CA ALA A 196 -17.21 -1.40 -0.88
C ALA A 196 -17.42 -1.83 -2.33
N TRP A 197 -18.56 -2.43 -2.64
CA TRP A 197 -18.85 -2.94 -3.98
C TRP A 197 -19.11 -1.82 -4.99
N ILE A 198 -20.00 -0.88 -4.65
CA ILE A 198 -20.38 0.27 -5.47
C ILE A 198 -19.15 1.15 -5.70
N GLY A 199 -18.41 1.47 -4.64
CA GLY A 199 -17.21 2.27 -4.74
C GLY A 199 -16.16 1.62 -5.63
N TRP A 200 -15.86 0.33 -5.44
CA TRP A 200 -14.87 -0.37 -6.25
C TRP A 200 -15.29 -0.46 -7.72
N LYS A 201 -16.50 -0.97 -8.02
CA LYS A 201 -16.95 -1.17 -9.41
C LYS A 201 -17.31 0.14 -10.10
N GLY A 202 -17.84 1.12 -9.37
CA GLY A 202 -18.03 2.48 -9.86
C GLY A 202 -16.69 3.14 -10.19
N GLY A 203 -15.71 3.05 -9.29
CA GLY A 203 -14.34 3.53 -9.49
C GLY A 203 -13.68 2.91 -10.72
N GLU A 204 -13.78 1.59 -10.91
CA GLU A 204 -13.25 0.91 -12.10
C GLU A 204 -13.89 1.44 -13.40
N ARG A 205 -15.21 1.66 -13.41
CA ARG A 205 -15.93 2.14 -14.60
C ARG A 205 -15.52 3.55 -15.02
N ILE A 206 -15.19 4.42 -14.07
CA ILE A 206 -14.75 5.80 -14.36
C ILE A 206 -13.23 5.90 -14.53
N GLY A 207 -12.48 4.79 -14.50
CA GLY A 207 -11.02 4.79 -14.62
C GLY A 207 -10.29 5.36 -13.40
N LEU A 208 -10.90 5.29 -12.21
CA LEU A 208 -10.28 5.79 -10.98
C LEU A 208 -9.04 4.96 -10.63
N PHE A 209 -7.91 5.64 -10.46
CA PHE A 209 -6.67 5.02 -9.99
C PHE A 209 -6.88 4.33 -8.64
N GLY A 210 -6.32 3.13 -8.45
CA GLY A 210 -6.49 2.41 -7.18
C GLY A 210 -7.97 2.22 -6.79
N ALA A 211 -8.87 2.04 -7.77
CA ALA A 211 -10.33 1.96 -7.59
C ALA A 211 -10.76 1.05 -6.42
N SER A 212 -10.04 -0.05 -6.20
CA SER A 212 -10.28 -0.99 -5.10
C SER A 212 -10.09 -0.41 -3.69
N ILE A 213 -9.43 0.74 -3.53
CA ILE A 213 -9.30 1.46 -2.25
C ILE A 213 -9.99 2.81 -2.33
N LEU A 214 -9.66 3.63 -3.35
CA LEU A 214 -10.16 5.00 -3.45
C LEU A 214 -11.68 5.05 -3.65
N GLY A 215 -12.24 4.17 -4.48
CA GLY A 215 -13.67 4.12 -4.73
C GLY A 215 -14.49 3.85 -3.45
N PRO A 216 -14.24 2.72 -2.75
CA PRO A 216 -14.86 2.42 -1.46
C PRO A 216 -14.67 3.52 -0.43
N MET A 217 -13.48 4.12 -0.37
CA MET A 217 -13.17 5.22 0.54
C MET A 217 -14.03 6.45 0.26
N ILE A 218 -14.17 6.88 -0.99
CA ILE A 218 -14.98 8.06 -1.35
C ILE A 218 -16.46 7.82 -1.00
N VAL A 219 -17.01 6.66 -1.38
CA VAL A 219 -18.41 6.33 -1.10
C VAL A 219 -18.65 6.25 0.41
N THR A 220 -17.76 5.58 1.15
CA THR A 220 -17.91 5.44 2.60
C THR A 220 -17.70 6.77 3.32
N ALA A 221 -16.79 7.63 2.85
CA ALA A 221 -16.61 8.97 3.39
C ALA A 221 -17.87 9.82 3.23
N ALA A 222 -18.51 9.78 2.05
CA ALA A 222 -19.78 10.47 1.85
C ALA A 222 -20.86 9.99 2.83
N LEU A 223 -20.95 8.68 3.06
CA LEU A 223 -21.89 8.08 4.02
C LEU A 223 -21.54 8.41 5.48
N SER A 224 -20.26 8.49 5.83
CA SER A 224 -19.84 8.87 7.17
C SER A 224 -20.13 10.35 7.44
N LEU A 225 -19.82 11.22 6.48
CA LEU A 225 -20.11 12.65 6.56
C LEU A 225 -21.61 12.96 6.61
N SER A 226 -22.45 12.14 6.00
CA SER A 226 -23.91 12.27 6.08
C SER A 226 -24.52 11.63 7.35
N GLY A 227 -23.70 11.10 8.27
CA GLY A 227 -24.16 10.46 9.51
C GLY A 227 -24.87 9.11 9.30
N VAL A 228 -24.54 8.40 8.22
CA VAL A 228 -25.10 7.06 7.92
C VAL A 228 -24.19 5.95 8.43
N ILE A 229 -22.87 6.12 8.32
CA ILE A 229 -21.86 5.20 8.86
C ILE A 229 -21.14 5.84 10.03
N HIS A 230 -21.11 5.13 11.16
CA HIS A 230 -20.46 5.58 12.39
C HIS A 230 -19.28 4.70 12.77
N PHE A 231 -19.27 3.46 12.29
CA PHE A 231 -18.27 2.47 12.65
C PHE A 231 -17.30 2.19 11.50
N ARG A 232 -16.08 1.79 11.85
CA ARG A 232 -15.17 1.13 10.91
C ARG A 232 -15.67 -0.28 10.61
N PRO A 233 -15.19 -0.93 9.52
CA PRO A 233 -15.40 -2.35 9.30
C PRO A 233 -15.01 -3.20 10.51
N PRO A 234 -15.67 -4.35 10.71
CA PRO A 234 -15.38 -5.24 11.82
C PRO A 234 -13.91 -5.67 11.81
N ALA A 235 -13.37 -5.92 13.00
CA ALA A 235 -11.99 -6.36 13.17
C ALA A 235 -11.67 -7.57 12.29
N GLU A 236 -12.58 -8.54 12.21
CA GLU A 236 -12.44 -9.76 11.42
C GLU A 236 -12.28 -9.46 9.93
N ALA A 237 -12.99 -8.46 9.40
CA ALA A 237 -12.84 -8.05 8.01
C ALA A 237 -11.47 -7.42 7.76
N ILE A 238 -10.98 -6.58 8.68
CA ILE A 238 -9.66 -5.96 8.57
C ILE A 238 -8.54 -7.02 8.69
N LEU A 239 -8.68 -8.01 9.57
CA LEU A 239 -7.75 -9.15 9.66
C LEU A 239 -7.76 -9.99 8.39
N ALA A 240 -8.93 -10.25 7.81
CA ALA A 240 -9.04 -10.93 6.53
C ALA A 240 -8.37 -10.10 5.41
N ALA A 241 -8.53 -8.78 5.42
CA ALA A 241 -7.86 -7.89 4.48
C ALA A 241 -6.33 -8.00 4.58
N GLN A 242 -5.80 -7.88 5.80
CA GLN A 242 -4.36 -8.06 6.07
C GLN A 242 -3.85 -9.41 5.56
N PHE A 243 -4.59 -10.49 5.80
CA PHE A 243 -4.25 -11.84 5.37
C PHE A 243 -4.06 -11.94 3.85
N PHE A 244 -5.06 -11.51 3.08
CA PHE A 244 -5.01 -11.61 1.63
C PHE A 244 -4.03 -10.63 0.98
N ILE A 245 -3.76 -9.49 1.63
CA ILE A 245 -2.75 -8.52 1.20
C ILE A 245 -1.36 -9.11 1.44
N GLY A 246 -1.09 -9.66 2.63
CA GLY A 246 0.17 -10.33 2.96
C GLY A 246 0.48 -11.49 2.02
N CYS A 247 -0.53 -12.34 1.73
CA CYS A 247 -0.41 -13.39 0.71
C CYS A 247 0.03 -12.83 -0.65
N GLY A 248 -0.61 -11.73 -1.08
CA GLY A 248 -0.33 -11.09 -2.36
C GLY A 248 1.12 -10.61 -2.45
N ILE A 249 1.61 -9.93 -1.41
CA ILE A 249 2.99 -9.43 -1.33
C ILE A 249 3.99 -10.59 -1.41
N GLY A 250 3.81 -11.66 -0.63
CA GLY A 250 4.75 -12.79 -0.63
C GLY A 250 4.82 -13.53 -1.97
N VAL A 251 3.67 -13.74 -2.60
CA VAL A 251 3.55 -14.45 -3.90
C VAL A 251 4.20 -13.67 -5.06
N HIS A 252 4.40 -12.35 -4.94
CA HIS A 252 5.02 -11.54 -6.01
C HIS A 252 6.46 -11.96 -6.36
N PHE A 253 7.15 -12.65 -5.46
CA PHE A 253 8.53 -13.11 -5.65
C PHE A 253 8.62 -14.49 -6.32
N LEU A 254 7.50 -15.05 -6.80
CA LEU A 254 7.51 -16.31 -7.54
C LEU A 254 8.35 -16.21 -8.81
N GLY A 255 9.19 -17.22 -9.00
CA GLY A 255 10.04 -17.37 -10.19
C GLY A 255 11.11 -16.28 -10.31
N VAL A 256 11.43 -15.58 -9.22
CA VAL A 256 12.58 -14.65 -9.20
C VAL A 256 13.87 -15.44 -9.37
N THR A 257 14.69 -15.00 -10.32
CA THR A 257 15.99 -15.61 -10.59
C THR A 257 17.09 -14.98 -9.74
N LEU A 258 18.21 -15.68 -9.54
CA LEU A 258 19.37 -15.12 -8.82
C LEU A 258 19.89 -13.82 -9.46
N ARG A 259 19.83 -13.70 -10.80
CA ARG A 259 20.23 -12.49 -11.51
C ARG A 259 19.30 -11.31 -11.23
N GLU A 260 18.00 -11.57 -11.14
CA GLU A 260 17.02 -10.55 -10.73
C GLU A 260 17.21 -10.16 -9.27
N LEU A 261 17.54 -11.12 -8.40
CA LEU A 261 17.82 -10.89 -6.98
C LEU A 261 19.06 -9.99 -6.78
N THR A 262 20.17 -10.27 -7.49
CA THR A 262 21.41 -9.50 -7.33
C THR A 262 21.41 -8.13 -7.98
N ARG A 263 20.57 -7.91 -9.02
CA ARG A 263 20.51 -6.61 -9.71
C ARG A 263 19.27 -5.80 -9.36
N VAL A 264 18.07 -6.35 -9.57
CA VAL A 264 16.82 -5.59 -9.47
C VAL A 264 16.38 -5.43 -8.02
N VAL A 265 16.40 -6.53 -7.26
CA VAL A 265 16.04 -6.49 -5.83
C VAL A 265 17.09 -5.69 -5.04
N ALA A 266 18.38 -5.85 -5.35
CA ALA A 266 19.44 -5.02 -4.77
C ALA A 266 19.23 -3.51 -5.06
N ALA A 267 18.86 -3.14 -6.29
CA ALA A 267 18.50 -1.77 -6.62
C ALA A 267 17.31 -1.27 -5.80
N GLY A 268 16.29 -2.11 -5.62
CA GLY A 268 15.13 -1.82 -4.77
C GLY A 268 15.52 -1.60 -3.31
N ILE A 269 16.33 -2.48 -2.72
CA ILE A 269 16.84 -2.35 -1.35
C ILE A 269 17.60 -1.03 -1.17
N ALA A 270 18.56 -0.76 -2.06
CA ALA A 270 19.36 0.46 -1.98
C ALA A 270 18.48 1.71 -2.14
N TYR A 271 17.48 1.67 -3.02
CA TYR A 271 16.55 2.79 -3.19
C TYR A 271 15.62 2.99 -2.00
N VAL A 272 15.24 1.93 -1.29
CA VAL A 272 14.46 2.06 -0.05
C VAL A 272 15.23 2.88 0.99
N VAL A 273 16.56 2.74 1.08
CA VAL A 273 17.37 3.57 1.98
C VAL A 273 17.27 5.04 1.62
N VAL A 274 17.37 5.37 0.32
CA VAL A 274 17.19 6.75 -0.17
C VAL A 274 15.81 7.29 0.20
N LEU A 275 14.77 6.50 -0.07
CA LEU A 275 13.39 6.88 0.25
C LEU A 275 13.17 7.03 1.76
N ALA A 276 13.79 6.18 2.59
CA ALA A 276 13.70 6.24 4.04
C ALA A 276 14.37 7.51 4.59
N VAL A 277 15.53 7.91 4.05
CA VAL A 277 16.19 9.18 4.41
C VAL A 277 15.31 10.37 4.02
N LEU A 278 14.77 10.39 2.80
CA LEU A 278 13.86 11.46 2.39
C LEU A 278 12.61 11.53 3.26
N ALA A 279 11.98 10.38 3.55
CA ALA A 279 10.83 10.30 4.43
C ALA A 279 11.16 10.82 5.84
N ALA A 280 12.32 10.44 6.40
CA ALA A 280 12.77 10.91 7.71
C ALA A 280 13.00 12.42 7.74
N VAL A 281 13.60 13.00 6.68
CA VAL A 281 13.81 14.45 6.57
C VAL A 281 12.47 15.19 6.55
N PHE A 282 11.55 14.80 5.68
CA PHE A 282 10.27 15.50 5.54
C PHE A 282 9.35 15.28 6.77
N SER A 283 9.30 14.06 7.30
CA SER A 283 8.62 13.78 8.57
C SER A 283 9.22 14.60 9.72
N GLY A 284 10.55 14.68 9.80
CA GLY A 284 11.25 15.47 10.80
C GLY A 284 10.95 16.97 10.70
N ILE A 285 10.86 17.51 9.49
CA ILE A 285 10.43 18.91 9.24
C ILE A 285 9.02 19.13 9.76
N VAL A 286 8.07 18.24 9.42
CA VAL A 286 6.68 18.34 9.89
C VAL A 286 6.59 18.29 11.41
N SER A 287 7.31 17.37 12.05
CA SER A 287 7.31 17.24 13.51
C SER A 287 7.99 18.42 14.19
N TRP A 288 9.13 18.89 13.68
CA TRP A 288 9.88 20.02 14.24
C TRP A 288 9.10 21.34 14.13
N MET A 289 8.39 21.56 13.03
CA MET A 289 7.52 22.72 12.83
C MET A 289 6.18 22.61 13.55
N GLY A 290 5.90 21.49 14.24
CA GLY A 290 4.62 21.26 14.92
C GLY A 290 3.42 21.14 13.98
N LEU A 291 3.63 20.74 12.73
CA LEU A 291 2.60 20.64 11.70
C LEU A 291 1.80 19.33 11.74
N GLY A 292 2.20 18.37 12.58
CA GLY A 292 1.52 17.09 12.77
C GLY A 292 2.19 16.24 13.84
N ASP A 293 1.44 15.28 14.38
CA ASP A 293 1.97 14.29 15.33
C ASP A 293 3.12 13.48 14.68
N PRO A 294 4.23 13.19 15.38
CA PRO A 294 5.37 12.49 14.80
C PRO A 294 5.06 11.11 14.21
N VAL A 295 4.15 10.35 14.82
CA VAL A 295 3.73 9.03 14.31
C VAL A 295 2.95 9.20 13.02
N ALA A 296 2.01 10.14 12.99
CA ALA A 296 1.21 10.44 11.81
C ALA A 296 2.08 11.01 10.67
N ALA A 297 3.04 11.88 10.99
CA ALA A 297 4.02 12.42 10.04
C ALA A 297 4.89 11.32 9.42
N TYR A 298 5.40 10.40 10.24
CA TYR A 298 6.19 9.27 9.76
C TYR A 298 5.38 8.42 8.79
N LEU A 299 4.16 8.04 9.18
CA LEU A 299 3.28 7.23 8.35
C LEU A 299 2.87 7.94 7.05
N ALA A 300 2.64 9.25 7.09
CA ALA A 300 2.26 10.07 5.94
C ALA A 300 3.36 10.18 4.88
N PHE A 301 4.62 10.30 5.31
CA PHE A 301 5.78 10.41 4.41
C PHE A 301 6.46 9.06 4.13
N ALA A 302 6.08 8.00 4.85
CA ALA A 302 6.59 6.66 4.61
C ALA A 302 6.28 6.21 3.16
N PRO A 303 7.29 5.70 2.43
CA PRO A 303 7.16 5.34 1.01
C PRO A 303 6.48 3.97 0.79
N GLY A 304 5.57 3.60 1.70
CA GLY A 304 4.83 2.34 1.71
C GLY A 304 3.62 2.33 0.78
N GLY A 305 3.01 1.15 0.64
CA GLY A 305 1.73 1.00 -0.05
C GLY A 305 0.59 1.59 0.77
N GLN A 306 -0.45 2.07 0.09
CA GLN A 306 -1.57 2.77 0.72
C GLN A 306 -2.33 1.85 1.71
N ALA A 307 -2.54 0.60 1.33
CA ALA A 307 -3.22 -0.38 2.16
C ALA A 307 -2.46 -0.66 3.46
N GLU A 308 -1.15 -0.84 3.35
CA GLU A 308 -0.31 -1.23 4.47
C GLU A 308 -0.08 -0.07 5.44
N MET A 309 0.10 1.15 4.94
CA MET A 309 0.17 2.34 5.80
C MET A 309 -1.17 2.64 6.48
N THR A 310 -2.29 2.34 5.82
CA THR A 310 -3.62 2.41 6.46
C THR A 310 -3.71 1.45 7.65
N VAL A 311 -3.28 0.19 7.46
CA VAL A 311 -3.25 -0.79 8.55
C VAL A 311 -2.39 -0.31 9.70
N LEU A 312 -1.18 0.20 9.42
CA LEU A 312 -0.28 0.72 10.43
C LEU A 312 -0.85 1.93 11.18
N ALA A 313 -1.47 2.87 10.47
CA ALA A 313 -2.14 4.02 11.09
C ALA A 313 -3.26 3.59 12.03
N ILE A 314 -4.05 2.58 11.63
CA ILE A 314 -5.12 2.04 12.48
C ILE A 314 -4.54 1.38 13.75
N VAL A 315 -3.53 0.49 13.63
CA VAL A 315 -2.99 -0.23 14.81
C VAL A 315 -2.14 0.63 15.73
N THR A 316 -1.56 1.72 15.21
CA THR A 316 -0.81 2.70 16.02
C THR A 316 -1.72 3.74 16.66
N GLY A 317 -2.98 3.83 16.24
CA GLY A 317 -3.90 4.89 16.68
C GLY A 317 -3.53 6.27 16.12
N ALA A 318 -2.66 6.32 15.10
CA ALA A 318 -2.28 7.56 14.46
C ALA A 318 -3.49 8.24 13.80
N ASP A 319 -3.40 9.56 13.62
CA ASP A 319 -4.42 10.33 12.91
C ASP A 319 -4.55 9.83 11.46
N LEU A 320 -5.57 9.01 11.22
CA LEU A 320 -5.82 8.41 9.92
C LEU A 320 -6.21 9.48 8.88
N GLY A 321 -6.90 10.54 9.29
CA GLY A 321 -7.20 11.68 8.44
C GLY A 321 -5.94 12.37 7.95
N PHE A 322 -4.98 12.57 8.86
CA PHE A 322 -3.65 13.08 8.55
C PHE A 322 -2.94 12.23 7.50
N VAL A 323 -2.74 10.94 7.80
CA VAL A 323 -1.99 10.02 6.93
C VAL A 323 -2.64 9.94 5.55
N ILE A 324 -3.97 9.79 5.49
CA ILE A 324 -4.67 9.58 4.23
C ILE A 324 -4.68 10.85 3.38
N THR A 325 -4.87 12.03 3.96
CA THR A 325 -4.84 13.29 3.19
C THR A 325 -3.49 13.48 2.47
N HIS A 326 -2.39 13.16 3.14
CA HIS A 326 -1.05 13.23 2.53
C HIS A 326 -0.89 12.17 1.42
N HIS A 327 -1.32 10.93 1.67
CA HIS A 327 -1.27 9.86 0.69
C HIS A 327 -2.13 10.13 -0.55
N LEU A 328 -3.33 10.70 -0.39
CA LEU A 328 -4.22 11.06 -1.48
C LEU A 328 -3.65 12.21 -2.30
N THR A 329 -3.18 13.27 -1.65
CA THR A 329 -2.48 14.38 -2.32
C THR A 329 -1.33 13.85 -3.16
N ARG A 330 -0.52 12.94 -2.58
CA ARG A 330 0.60 12.30 -3.28
C ARG A 330 0.14 11.53 -4.51
N ILE A 331 -0.89 10.71 -4.36
CA ILE A 331 -1.44 9.90 -5.44
C ILE A 331 -1.95 10.79 -6.58
N VAL A 332 -2.73 11.82 -6.27
CA VAL A 332 -3.26 12.77 -7.28
C VAL A 332 -2.12 13.45 -8.03
N ILE A 333 -1.12 13.97 -7.32
CA ILE A 333 0.04 14.63 -7.94
C ILE A 333 0.80 13.66 -8.85
N VAL A 334 1.06 12.43 -8.40
CA VAL A 334 1.81 11.45 -9.20
C VAL A 334 1.02 11.04 -10.43
N ILE A 335 -0.28 10.76 -10.33
CA ILE A 335 -1.10 10.34 -11.48
C ILE A 335 -1.22 11.46 -12.50
N VAL A 336 -1.57 12.67 -12.06
CA VAL A 336 -1.76 13.82 -12.96
C VAL A 336 -0.42 14.25 -13.56
N GLY A 337 0.67 14.16 -12.78
CA GLY A 337 2.01 14.49 -13.24
C GLY A 337 2.65 13.45 -14.16
N ALA A 338 2.32 12.16 -14.01
CA ALA A 338 2.93 11.06 -14.76
C ALA A 338 2.88 11.23 -16.30
N PRO A 339 1.74 11.52 -16.96
CA PRO A 339 1.70 11.68 -18.41
C PRO A 339 2.47 12.92 -18.88
N ILE A 340 2.46 14.01 -18.10
CA ILE A 340 3.20 15.24 -18.41
C ILE A 340 4.71 14.95 -18.43
N VAL A 341 5.20 14.28 -17.39
CA VAL A 341 6.62 13.93 -17.28
C VAL A 341 7.01 12.88 -18.32
N ALA A 342 6.16 11.89 -18.59
CA ALA A 342 6.39 10.92 -19.66
C ALA A 342 6.51 11.59 -21.04
N GLY A 343 5.66 12.59 -21.34
CA GLY A 343 5.75 13.40 -22.56
C GLY A 343 7.07 14.18 -22.66
N LEU A 344 7.52 14.80 -21.57
CA LEU A 344 8.80 15.52 -21.51
C LEU A 344 10.01 14.58 -21.70
N ILE A 345 9.96 13.36 -21.16
CA ILE A 345 11.02 12.36 -21.33
C ILE A 345 11.04 11.83 -22.77
N ALA A 346 9.88 11.61 -23.39
CA ALA A 346 9.77 11.14 -24.77
C ALA A 346 10.22 12.20 -25.79
N GLY A 347 9.93 13.48 -25.55
CA GLY A 347 10.38 14.59 -26.39
C GLY A 347 11.91 14.68 -26.51
N ARG A 348 12.63 14.49 -25.39
CA ARG A 348 14.11 14.49 -25.35
C ARG A 348 14.79 13.30 -26.03
N ARG A 349 14.03 12.35 -26.60
CA ARG A 349 14.54 11.21 -27.37
C ARG A 349 14.55 11.48 -28.87
N LYS A 350 13.96 12.60 -29.32
CA LYS A 350 13.90 13.01 -30.73
C LYS A 350 14.91 14.09 -31.10
N ASP A 351 15.68 14.59 -30.14
CA ASP A 351 16.83 15.49 -30.32
C ASP A 351 18.13 14.72 -30.09
#